data_AF-A0AA86YRA3-F1
#
_entry.id   AF-A0AA86YRA3-F1
#
_cell.length_a   1.000
_cell.length_b   1.000
_cell.length_c   1.000
_cell.angle_alpha   90.00
_cell.angle_beta   90.00
_cell.angle_gamma   90.00
#
_symmetry.space_group_name_H-M   'P 1'
#
loop_
_entity.id
_entity.type
_entity.pdbx_description
1 polymer ?
#
loop_
_entity_poly.entity_id
_entity_poly.type
_entity_poly.pdbx_seq_one_letter_code
_entity_poly.pdbx_strand_id
1 'polypeptide(L)' 'MQEAKVNNIIIKHDKSTGEIFVSHAGKREMRTYYIDDGRDSDAFQTAIELAKSL' A
#
# COMPACT_ATOMS: atom_id res chain seq x y z
N MET A 1 -7.04 -2.50 10.05
CA MET A 1 -6.05 -1.70 9.32
C MET A 1 -4.64 -2.27 9.54
N GLN A 2 -3.98 -2.69 8.47
CA GLN A 2 -2.62 -3.23 8.44
C GLN A 2 -1.67 -2.17 7.85
N GLU A 3 -0.46 -2.02 8.37
CA GLU A 3 0.53 -1.05 7.89
C GLU A 3 1.88 -1.74 7.67
N ALA A 4 2.56 -1.38 6.59
CA ALA A 4 3.93 -1.78 6.30
C ALA A 4 4.75 -0.56 5.89
N LYS A 5 6.03 -0.54 6.31
CA LYS A 5 7.00 0.46 5.89
C LYS A 5 8.11 -0.22 5.11
N VAL A 6 8.35 0.24 3.89
CA VAL A 6 9.42 -0.22 3.00
C VAL A 6 10.25 1.00 2.62
N ASN A 7 11.51 1.07 3.08
CA ASN A 7 12.37 2.24 2.90
C ASN A 7 11.66 3.55 3.33
N ASN A 8 11.40 4.43 2.37
CA ASN A 8 10.67 5.69 2.56
C ASN A 8 9.22 5.62 2.07
N ILE A 9 8.64 4.44 1.93
CA ILE A 9 7.26 4.21 1.50
C ILE A 9 6.48 3.59 2.66
N ILE A 10 5.29 4.14 2.93
CA ILE A 10 4.31 3.63 3.88
C ILE A 10 3.13 3.10 3.09
N ILE A 11 2.79 1.85 3.33
CA ILE A 11 1.66 1.15 2.73
C ILE A 11 0.67 0.85 3.85
N LYS A 12 -0.57 1.29 3.70
CA LYS A 12 -1.66 0.96 4.61
C LYS A 12 -2.71 0.19 3.86
N HIS A 13 -3.20 -0.88 4.43
CA HIS A 13 -4.31 -1.66 3.88
C HIS A 13 -5.43 -1.75 4.92
N ASP A 14 -6.60 -1.28 4.54
CA ASP A 14 -7.80 -1.54 5.31
C ASP A 14 -8.51 -2.80 4.79
N LYS A 15 -8.43 -3.88 5.57
CA LYS A 15 -9.04 -5.17 5.20
C LYS A 15 -10.57 -5.16 5.21
N SER A 16 -11.20 -4.15 5.82
CA SER A 16 -12.66 -4.05 5.87
C SER A 16 -13.22 -3.43 4.59
N THR A 17 -12.47 -2.50 3.98
CA THR A 17 -12.86 -1.80 2.76
C THR A 17 -12.07 -2.21 1.52
N GLY A 18 -10.96 -2.93 1.68
CA GLY A 18 -10.01 -3.27 0.61
C GLY A 18 -9.09 -2.10 0.23
N GLU A 19 -9.16 -0.97 0.94
CA GLU A 19 -8.43 0.24 0.55
C GLU A 19 -6.94 0.12 0.82
N ILE A 20 -6.12 0.37 -0.20
CA ILE A 20 -4.67 0.41 -0.10
C ILE A 20 -4.16 1.82 -0.38
N PHE A 21 -3.42 2.34 0.59
CA PHE A 21 -2.79 3.66 0.56
C PHE A 21 -1.28 3.50 0.49
N VAL A 22 -0.66 4.02 -0.56
CA VAL A 22 0.80 4.06 -0.72
C VAL A 22 1.26 5.51 -0.67
N SER A 23 2.07 5.84 0.33
CA SER A 23 2.52 7.21 0.61
C SER A 23 4.01 7.25 0.92
N HIS A 24 4.65 8.40 0.72
CA HIS A 24 6.07 8.56 1.05
C HIS A 24 6.22 8.99 2.53
N ALA A 25 7.06 8.31 3.30
CA ALA A 25 7.29 8.56 4.71
C ALA A 25 7.90 9.95 5.00
N GLY A 26 8.67 10.50 4.05
CA GLY A 26 9.39 11.77 4.20
C GLY A 26 8.87 12.93 3.35
N LYS A 27 7.83 12.70 2.53
CA LYS A 27 7.22 13.72 1.66
C LYS A 27 5.72 13.60 1.84
N ARG A 28 5.02 14.71 2.02
CA ARG A 28 3.54 14.74 2.12
C ARG A 28 2.87 14.49 0.76
N GLU A 29 3.34 13.49 0.03
CA GLU A 29 2.83 13.11 -1.28
C GLU A 29 2.24 11.70 -1.15
N MET A 30 0.92 11.59 -1.34
CA MET A 30 0.28 10.31 -1.63
C MET A 30 0.71 9.90 -3.04
N ARG A 31 1.38 8.75 -3.16
CA ARG A 31 1.85 8.25 -4.45
C ARG A 31 0.77 7.48 -5.19
N THR A 32 0.00 6.68 -4.46
CA THR A 32 -1.01 5.80 -5.08
C THR A 32 -2.08 5.45 -4.06
N TYR A 33 -3.34 5.50 -4.48
CA TYR A 33 -4.48 4.98 -3.75
C TYR A 33 -5.27 4.08 -4.69
N TYR A 34 -5.62 2.89 -4.23
CA TYR A 34 -6.50 1.98 -4.96
C TYR A 34 -7.28 1.11 -3.99
N ILE A 35 -8.42 0.60 -4.46
CA ILE A 35 -9.28 -0.30 -3.71
C ILE A 35 -9.07 -1.70 -4.29
N ASP A 36 -8.72 -2.65 -3.44
CA ASP A 36 -8.69 -4.06 -3.80
C ASP A 36 -10.13 -4.55 -4.04
N ASP A 37 -10.46 -4.80 -5.31
CA ASP A 37 -11.76 -5.33 -5.76
C ASP A 37 -11.82 -6.87 -5.62
N GLY A 38 -10.89 -7.47 -4.86
CA GLY A 38 -10.77 -8.92 -4.64
C GLY A 38 -10.23 -9.71 -5.83
N ARG A 39 -9.58 -9.04 -6.79
CA ARG A 39 -8.98 -9.68 -7.99
C ARG A 39 -7.59 -10.23 -7.73
N ASP A 40 -6.87 -9.64 -6.78
CA ASP A 40 -5.57 -10.10 -6.32
C ASP A 40 -5.74 -10.98 -5.08
N SER A 41 -4.97 -12.07 -4.99
CA SER A 41 -5.04 -12.97 -3.83
C SER A 41 -4.49 -12.32 -2.55
N ASP A 42 -3.57 -11.36 -2.68
CA ASP A 42 -3.05 -10.57 -1.57
C ASP A 42 -2.54 -9.20 -2.04
N ALA A 43 -3.46 -8.25 -2.26
CA ALA A 43 -3.13 -6.93 -2.79
C ALA A 43 -2.17 -6.12 -1.90
N PHE A 44 -2.13 -6.42 -0.60
CA PHE A 44 -1.19 -5.80 0.34
C PHE A 44 0.24 -6.27 0.09
N GLN A 45 0.43 -7.58 -0.09
CA GLN A 45 1.74 -8.12 -0.42
C GLN A 45 2.23 -7.61 -1.79
N THR A 46 1.35 -7.54 -2.79
CA THR A 46 1.67 -6.95 -4.10
C THR A 46 2.15 -5.50 -3.97
N ALA A 47 1.48 -4.68 -3.13
CA ALA A 47 1.91 -3.31 -2.86
C ALA A 47 3.30 -3.24 -2.21
N ILE A 48 3.60 -4.17 -1.29
CA ILE A 48 4.90 -4.27 -0.62
C ILE A 48 6.00 -4.63 -1.62
N GLU A 49 5.75 -5.58 -2.51
CA GLU A 49 6.72 -5.97 -3.54
C GLU A 49 6.99 -4.84 -4.53
N LEU A 50 5.93 -4.15 -4.99
CA LEU A 50 6.08 -2.97 -5.83
C LEU A 50 6.93 -1.90 -5.13
N ALA A 51 6.66 -1.61 -3.85
CA ALA A 51 7.43 -0.63 -3.09
C ALA A 51 8.89 -1.02 -2.87
N LYS A 52 9.23 -2.32 -2.85
CA LYS A 52 10.64 -2.77 -2.81
C LYS A 52 11.37 -2.54 -4.13
N SER A 53 10.65 -2.48 -5.25
CA SER A 53 11.23 -2.24 -6.58
C SER A 53 11.45 -0.77 -6.93
N LEU A 54 10.99 0.16 -6.08
CA LEU A 54 11.08 1.62 -6.23
C LEU A 54 12.21 2.22 -5.38
#